data_AF-A0A562D4P7-F1
#
_entry.id   AF-A0A562D4P7-F1
#
_cell.length_a   1.000
_cell.length_b   1.000
_cell.length_c   1.000
_cell.angle_alpha   90.00
_cell.angle_beta   90.00
_cell.angle_gamma   90.00
#
_symmetry.space_group_name_H-M   'P 1'
#
loop_
_entity.id
_entity.type
_entity.pdbx_description
1 polymer ?
#
loop_
_entity_poly.entity_id
_entity_poly.type
_entity_poly.pdbx_seq_one_letter_code
_entity_poly.pdbx_strand_id
1 'polypeptide(L)'
;MRLTVRSLAAAASAAALALSLTACGGGDDDPGEPRASASATESDGGSDGGSTDGSADGSDGSEGSAGPGAASTDGEPGEPGSTSAPQPADSDLCTALSGVLEVVAPIQGEPDEADWGRIQEAYAALGDADLPKGATARHRQGRDAAVGAITSLSWREAQEAFDDPSGRVPGLSDDDQAKASEFFAWSGQQCPSVLGTGDPEGSVTTQ
;
A
#
# COMPACT_ATOMS: atom_id res chain seq x y z
N MET A 1 17.67 6.21 -31.76
CA MET A 1 18.16 6.25 -30.36
C MET A 1 17.34 5.23 -29.60
N ARG A 2 17.97 4.13 -29.16
CA ARG A 2 17.30 3.09 -28.37
C ARG A 2 17.41 3.54 -26.91
N LEU A 3 16.33 4.10 -26.35
CA LEU A 3 16.24 4.24 -24.91
C LEU A 3 16.17 2.83 -24.33
N THR A 4 17.22 2.46 -23.62
CA THR A 4 17.21 1.34 -22.68
C THR A 4 16.16 1.64 -21.62
N VAL A 5 14.96 1.13 -21.85
CA VAL A 5 13.89 0.98 -20.87
C VAL A 5 14.51 0.26 -19.68
N ARG A 6 14.78 1.01 -18.61
CA ARG A 6 15.34 0.45 -17.38
C ARG A 6 14.29 -0.48 -16.80
N SER A 7 14.71 -1.72 -16.59
CA SER A 7 13.94 -2.81 -16.03
C SER A 7 13.33 -2.43 -14.67
N LEU A 8 12.07 -1.98 -14.66
CA LEU A 8 11.24 -1.87 -13.45
C LEU A 8 10.74 -3.23 -12.94
N ALA A 9 11.15 -4.34 -13.56
CA ALA A 9 10.88 -5.70 -13.12
C ALA A 9 11.58 -6.10 -11.80
N ALA A 10 12.32 -5.20 -11.13
CA ALA A 10 13.10 -5.51 -9.93
C ALA A 10 12.40 -5.17 -8.60
N ALA A 11 11.30 -4.41 -8.60
CA ALA A 11 10.65 -3.98 -7.35
C ALA A 11 9.54 -4.91 -6.85
N ALA A 12 9.07 -5.87 -7.67
CA ALA A 12 8.03 -6.82 -7.24
C ALA A 12 8.56 -8.02 -6.44
N SER A 13 9.87 -8.26 -6.43
CA SER A 13 10.47 -9.47 -5.82
C SER A 13 10.94 -9.28 -4.37
N ALA A 14 10.91 -8.07 -3.83
CA ALA A 14 11.41 -7.82 -2.46
C ALA A 14 10.41 -8.26 -1.37
N ALA A 15 9.10 -8.21 -1.64
CA ALA A 15 8.08 -8.61 -0.67
C ALA A 15 8.00 -10.14 -0.48
N ALA A 16 8.30 -10.93 -1.52
CA ALA A 16 8.25 -12.40 -1.45
C ALA A 16 9.46 -13.01 -0.71
N LEU A 17 10.60 -12.32 -0.64
CA LEU A 17 11.80 -12.82 0.02
C LEU A 17 11.81 -12.59 1.55
N ALA A 18 11.06 -11.59 2.05
CA ALA A 18 11.00 -11.29 3.47
C ALA A 18 10.26 -12.37 4.29
N LEU A 19 9.31 -13.08 3.68
CA LEU A 19 8.55 -14.15 4.35
C LEU A 19 9.30 -15.49 4.42
N SER A 20 10.35 -15.68 3.62
CA SER A 20 11.14 -16.92 3.58
C SER A 20 12.23 -17.00 4.67
N LEU A 21 12.50 -15.92 5.40
CA LEU A 21 13.65 -15.82 6.32
C LEU A 21 13.34 -16.11 7.80
N THR A 22 12.08 -16.28 8.20
CA THR A 22 11.73 -16.54 9.63
C THR A 22 11.61 -18.01 10.01
N ALA A 23 11.92 -18.95 9.09
CA ALA A 23 11.69 -20.39 9.31
C ALA A 23 12.88 -21.28 8.87
N CYS A 24 14.12 -20.85 9.11
CA CYS A 24 15.33 -21.68 9.08
C CYS A 24 16.47 -20.81 9.66
N GLY A 25 16.95 -20.97 10.89
CA GLY A 25 17.65 -22.14 11.39
C GLY A 25 19.14 -21.83 11.55
N GLY A 26 19.55 -21.44 12.77
CA GLY A 26 20.86 -21.78 13.36
C GLY A 26 22.08 -20.90 13.07
N GLY A 27 22.80 -20.56 14.16
CA GLY A 27 24.27 -20.50 14.17
C GLY A 27 24.89 -19.14 14.51
N ASP A 28 25.30 -19.00 15.78
CA ASP A 28 26.57 -18.47 16.31
C ASP A 28 27.25 -17.27 15.58
N ASP A 29 27.41 -16.11 16.23
CA ASP A 29 28.44 -15.74 17.23
C ASP A 29 29.51 -14.84 16.56
N ASP A 30 29.60 -13.57 16.99
CA ASP A 30 30.83 -12.96 17.52
C ASP A 30 30.65 -11.43 17.76
N PRO A 31 31.09 -10.89 18.91
CA PRO A 31 30.81 -9.54 19.37
C PRO A 31 31.90 -8.53 18.97
N GLY A 32 31.49 -7.35 18.52
CA GLY A 32 32.40 -6.25 18.26
C GLY A 32 31.72 -4.90 18.27
N GLU A 33 31.54 -4.32 19.45
CA GLU A 33 31.45 -2.86 19.57
C GLU A 33 32.78 -2.24 19.11
N PRO A 34 32.74 -1.09 18.41
CA PRO A 34 33.09 0.11 19.15
C PRO A 34 32.34 1.39 18.73
N ARG A 35 31.95 2.13 19.78
CA ARG A 35 32.16 3.59 19.99
C ARG A 35 31.61 4.59 18.97
N ALA A 36 30.62 5.34 19.46
CA ALA A 36 30.53 6.81 19.51
C ALA A 36 31.26 7.62 18.43
N SER A 37 30.47 8.38 17.67
CA SER A 37 30.82 9.75 17.28
C SER A 37 29.54 10.57 17.15
N ALA A 38 29.34 11.46 18.12
CA ALA A 38 28.46 12.60 17.99
C ALA A 38 29.03 13.56 16.94
N SER A 39 28.19 14.13 16.10
CA SER A 39 28.45 15.39 15.42
C SER A 39 27.11 16.07 15.18
N ALA A 40 26.83 17.06 16.02
CA ALA A 40 25.81 18.05 15.78
C ALA A 40 26.14 18.82 14.50
N THR A 41 25.13 19.16 13.71
CA THR A 41 25.25 20.23 12.72
C THR A 41 23.99 21.08 12.85
N GLU A 42 24.18 22.16 13.58
CA GLU A 42 23.26 23.29 13.65
C GLU A 42 23.44 24.06 12.34
N SER A 43 22.34 24.24 11.59
CA SER A 43 22.30 25.18 10.47
C SER A 43 21.16 26.15 10.73
N ASP A 44 21.51 27.22 11.42
CA ASP A 44 20.79 28.48 11.47
C ASP A 44 20.86 29.10 10.06
N GLY A 45 19.70 29.45 9.49
CA GLY A 45 19.59 29.92 8.12
C GLY A 45 18.31 30.71 7.93
N GLY A 46 18.28 31.91 8.51
CA GLY A 46 17.21 32.88 8.30
C GLY A 46 17.06 33.31 6.84
N SER A 47 15.84 33.63 6.45
CA SER A 47 15.57 34.55 5.35
C SER A 47 14.21 35.21 5.57
N ASP A 48 14.31 36.52 5.78
CA ASP A 48 13.24 37.50 5.96
C ASP A 48 12.39 37.71 4.70
N GLY A 49 11.11 38.02 4.93
CA GLY A 49 10.45 39.15 4.25
C GLY A 49 9.40 38.82 3.19
N GLY A 50 8.16 39.25 3.45
CA GLY A 50 7.17 39.49 2.38
C GLY A 50 5.71 39.50 2.81
N SER A 51 5.25 40.59 3.41
CA SER A 51 3.85 40.88 3.75
C SER A 51 2.90 40.93 2.54
N THR A 52 1.68 40.43 2.70
CA THR A 52 0.48 41.15 2.21
C THR A 52 -0.67 41.04 3.20
N ASP A 53 -1.35 42.18 3.32
CA ASP A 53 -2.34 42.63 4.28
C ASP A 53 -3.76 42.17 3.89
N GLY A 54 -4.63 41.88 4.87
CA GLY A 54 -6.05 41.63 4.60
C GLY A 54 -6.84 41.02 5.77
N SER A 55 -7.31 41.87 6.68
CA SER A 55 -8.32 41.63 7.74
C SER A 55 -9.62 41.00 7.19
N ALA A 56 -10.45 40.23 7.90
CA ALA A 56 -11.10 40.48 9.19
C ALA A 56 -11.72 39.17 9.76
N ASP A 57 -11.62 38.90 11.08
CA ASP A 57 -12.74 38.96 12.07
C ASP A 57 -13.67 37.73 12.03
N GLY A 58 -13.85 36.88 13.05
CA GLY A 58 -13.46 36.86 14.46
C GLY A 58 -14.00 35.58 15.16
N SER A 59 -13.86 35.54 16.49
CA SER A 59 -14.25 34.49 17.47
C SER A 59 -13.10 33.53 17.84
N ASP A 60 -12.35 33.76 18.92
CA ASP A 60 -12.73 33.60 20.35
C ASP A 60 -13.33 32.21 20.60
N GLY A 61 -12.77 31.29 21.36
CA GLY A 61 -11.61 31.26 22.24
C GLY A 61 -11.77 29.96 23.03
N SER A 62 -10.71 29.15 23.18
CA SER A 62 -10.60 28.11 24.21
C SER A 62 -9.18 27.56 24.21
N GLU A 63 -8.33 28.24 24.96
CA GLU A 63 -7.03 27.74 25.38
C GLU A 63 -7.27 26.63 26.41
N GLY A 64 -7.24 25.37 25.94
CA GLY A 64 -7.27 24.17 26.76
C GLY A 64 -5.88 23.60 26.90
N SER A 65 -5.33 23.69 28.10
CA SER A 65 -3.98 23.35 28.52
C SER A 65 -3.44 22.02 27.98
N ALA A 66 -2.16 22.07 27.56
CA ALA A 66 -1.30 20.91 27.47
C ALA A 66 -1.20 20.21 28.83
N GLY A 67 -1.66 18.96 28.88
CA GLY A 67 -1.12 17.97 29.79
C GLY A 67 -0.33 16.96 28.96
N PRO A 68 0.83 16.45 29.42
CA PRO A 68 1.45 15.25 28.86
C PRO A 68 0.52 14.06 29.19
N GLY A 69 -0.51 13.90 28.36
CA GLY A 69 -1.51 12.86 28.47
C GLY A 69 -0.93 11.52 28.03
N ALA A 70 -0.96 10.59 28.97
CA ALA A 70 -0.60 9.19 28.85
C ALA A 70 -0.73 8.62 27.43
N ALA A 71 0.35 7.97 26.99
CA ALA A 71 0.27 6.89 26.02
C ALA A 71 -0.61 5.77 26.60
N SER A 72 -1.93 5.89 26.44
CA SER A 72 -2.84 4.77 26.57
C SER A 72 -2.68 3.94 25.30
N THR A 73 -1.61 3.16 25.25
CA THR A 73 -1.68 1.87 24.58
C THR A 73 -2.54 1.00 25.48
N ASP A 74 -3.86 1.22 25.45
CA ASP A 74 -4.82 0.18 25.79
C ASP A 74 -4.68 -0.87 24.68
N GLY A 75 -3.60 -1.65 24.82
CA GLY A 75 -3.40 -2.89 24.10
C GLY A 75 -4.44 -3.82 24.64
N GLU A 76 -5.67 -3.65 24.15
CA GLU A 76 -6.68 -4.70 24.18
C GLU A 76 -5.95 -5.95 23.67
N PRO A 77 -5.82 -7.01 24.49
CA PRO A 77 -5.12 -8.21 24.10
C PRO A 77 -5.85 -8.73 22.87
N GLY A 78 -5.25 -8.47 21.70
CA GLY A 78 -5.87 -8.68 20.40
C GLY A 78 -6.52 -10.05 20.42
N GLU A 79 -7.85 -10.07 20.31
CA GLU A 79 -8.58 -11.31 20.12
C GLU A 79 -7.82 -12.07 19.02
N PRO A 80 -7.45 -13.34 19.24
CA PRO A 80 -6.65 -14.10 18.30
C PRO A 80 -7.31 -13.93 16.94
N GLY A 81 -6.59 -13.22 16.06
CA GLY A 81 -7.16 -12.61 14.87
C GLY A 81 -8.07 -13.63 14.21
N SER A 82 -9.35 -13.27 14.07
CA SER A 82 -10.28 -14.07 13.30
C SER A 82 -9.74 -14.11 11.88
N THR A 83 -8.88 -15.09 11.63
CA THR A 83 -8.34 -15.44 10.32
C THR A 83 -9.55 -15.89 9.54
N SER A 84 -10.18 -14.92 8.88
CA SER A 84 -11.34 -15.16 8.05
C SER A 84 -10.92 -16.20 7.02
N ALA A 85 -11.67 -17.30 6.97
CA ALA A 85 -11.40 -18.37 6.03
C ALA A 85 -11.30 -17.79 4.60
N PRO A 86 -10.41 -18.34 3.75
CA PRO A 86 -10.30 -17.93 2.35
C PRO A 86 -11.67 -17.91 1.69
N GLN A 87 -11.90 -16.89 0.87
CA GLN A 87 -13.15 -16.75 0.13
C GLN A 87 -13.18 -17.75 -1.05
N PRO A 88 -14.37 -18.17 -1.49
CA PRO A 88 -14.48 -18.91 -2.75
C PRO A 88 -13.96 -18.03 -3.90
N ALA A 89 -13.36 -18.68 -4.89
CA ALA A 89 -12.78 -18.00 -6.05
C ALA A 89 -13.82 -17.18 -6.84
N ASP A 90 -15.08 -17.62 -6.81
CA ASP A 90 -16.26 -16.98 -7.41
C ASP A 90 -16.88 -15.86 -6.56
N SER A 91 -16.28 -15.47 -5.43
CA SER A 91 -16.72 -14.29 -4.68
C SER A 91 -16.50 -13.00 -5.48
N ASP A 92 -17.35 -12.00 -5.27
CA ASP A 92 -17.25 -10.68 -5.93
C ASP A 92 -15.87 -10.04 -5.77
N LEU A 93 -15.31 -10.05 -4.55
CA LEU A 93 -13.97 -9.53 -4.28
C LEU A 93 -12.90 -10.23 -5.12
N CYS A 94 -12.89 -11.57 -5.14
CA CYS A 94 -11.87 -12.31 -5.88
C CYS A 94 -12.03 -12.17 -7.40
N THR A 95 -13.27 -12.10 -7.89
CA THR A 95 -13.58 -11.84 -9.29
C THR A 95 -13.08 -10.45 -9.71
N ALA A 96 -13.34 -9.43 -8.91
CA ALA A 96 -12.89 -8.07 -9.22
C ALA A 96 -11.36 -7.93 -9.16
N LEU A 97 -10.71 -8.54 -8.17
CA LEU A 97 -9.23 -8.58 -8.10
C LEU A 97 -8.62 -9.32 -9.29
N SER A 98 -9.22 -10.44 -9.71
CA SER A 98 -8.82 -11.15 -10.92
C SER A 98 -8.94 -10.24 -12.14
N GLY A 99 -10.04 -9.50 -12.29
CA GLY A 99 -10.21 -8.54 -13.38
C GLY A 99 -9.13 -7.46 -13.42
N VAL A 100 -8.73 -6.93 -12.25
CA VAL A 100 -7.59 -5.99 -12.17
C VAL A 100 -6.30 -6.65 -12.65
N LEU A 101 -6.00 -7.87 -12.21
CA LEU A 101 -4.79 -8.57 -12.65
C LEU A 101 -4.83 -8.93 -14.13
N GLU A 102 -5.97 -9.33 -14.68
CA GLU A 102 -6.11 -9.63 -16.11
C GLU A 102 -5.86 -8.41 -17.00
N VAL A 103 -6.22 -7.23 -16.53
CA VAL A 103 -5.93 -5.96 -17.22
C VAL A 103 -4.46 -5.57 -17.08
N VAL A 104 -3.89 -5.69 -15.89
CA VAL A 104 -2.52 -5.20 -15.60
C VAL A 104 -1.43 -6.17 -16.05
N ALA A 105 -1.62 -7.48 -15.88
CA ALA A 105 -0.62 -8.51 -16.19
C ALA A 105 -0.07 -8.50 -17.63
N PRO A 106 -0.87 -8.26 -18.69
CA PRO A 106 -0.34 -8.23 -20.06
C PRO A 106 0.45 -6.95 -20.39
N ILE A 107 0.40 -5.92 -19.54
CA ILE A 107 1.06 -4.62 -19.79
C ILE A 107 2.56 -4.77 -19.52
N GLN A 108 3.34 -4.77 -20.60
CA GLN A 108 4.79 -4.88 -20.54
C GLN A 108 5.44 -3.49 -20.57
N GLY A 109 5.70 -2.92 -19.41
CA GLY A 109 6.30 -1.59 -19.26
C GLY A 109 5.31 -0.55 -18.76
N GLU A 110 5.45 0.69 -19.22
CA GLU A 110 4.50 1.77 -18.92
C GLU A 110 3.21 1.53 -19.73
N PRO A 111 2.01 1.55 -19.10
CA PRO A 111 0.74 1.46 -19.82
C PRO A 111 0.59 2.60 -20.81
N ASP A 112 -0.20 2.44 -21.87
CA ASP A 112 -0.66 3.58 -22.67
C ASP A 112 -1.99 4.18 -22.12
N GLU A 113 -2.50 5.25 -22.76
CA GLU A 113 -3.75 5.89 -22.33
C GLU A 113 -4.96 4.94 -22.38
N ALA A 114 -4.99 4.03 -23.36
CA ALA A 114 -6.06 3.05 -23.48
C ALA A 114 -5.93 1.96 -22.40
N ASP A 115 -4.71 1.51 -22.10
CA ASP A 115 -4.42 0.65 -20.96
C ASP A 115 -4.85 1.29 -19.65
N TRP A 116 -4.54 2.57 -19.44
CA TRP A 116 -4.93 3.30 -18.24
C TRP A 116 -6.45 3.35 -18.06
N GLY A 117 -7.20 3.64 -19.12
CA GLY A 117 -8.66 3.60 -19.07
C GLY A 117 -9.21 2.24 -18.64
N ARG A 118 -8.60 1.14 -19.12
CA ARG A 118 -8.98 -0.22 -18.69
C ARG A 118 -8.61 -0.51 -17.24
N ILE A 119 -7.47 -0.01 -16.77
CA ILE A 119 -7.07 -0.12 -15.36
C ILE A 119 -8.09 0.60 -14.47
N GLN A 120 -8.49 1.81 -14.84
CA GLN A 120 -9.50 2.58 -14.09
C GLN A 120 -10.84 1.85 -14.02
N GLU A 121 -11.30 1.27 -15.13
CA GLU A 121 -12.52 0.48 -15.18
C GLU A 121 -12.45 -0.74 -14.25
N ALA A 122 -11.32 -1.46 -14.25
CA ALA A 122 -11.11 -2.62 -13.38
C ALA A 122 -11.08 -2.22 -11.88
N TYR A 123 -10.47 -1.08 -11.54
CA TYR A 123 -10.50 -0.55 -10.17
C TYR A 123 -11.89 -0.04 -9.77
N ALA A 124 -12.66 0.55 -10.68
CA ALA A 124 -14.05 0.92 -10.41
C ALA A 124 -14.89 -0.32 -10.05
N ALA A 125 -14.77 -1.40 -10.83
CA ALA A 125 -15.42 -2.68 -10.54
C ALA A 125 -14.99 -3.26 -9.17
N LEU A 126 -13.72 -3.09 -8.78
CA LEU A 126 -13.25 -3.46 -7.44
C LEU A 126 -13.92 -2.63 -6.32
N GLY A 127 -14.20 -1.35 -6.56
CA GLY A 127 -14.94 -0.50 -5.63
C GLY A 127 -16.38 -0.94 -5.42
N ASP A 128 -17.03 -1.43 -6.48
CA ASP A 128 -18.40 -1.94 -6.46
C ASP A 128 -18.53 -3.35 -5.87
N ALA A 129 -17.43 -4.12 -5.82
CA ALA A 129 -17.44 -5.49 -5.31
C ALA A 129 -17.83 -5.56 -3.83
N ASP A 130 -18.70 -6.51 -3.48
CA ASP A 130 -19.05 -6.78 -2.08
C ASP A 130 -17.86 -7.36 -1.31
N LEU A 131 -17.60 -6.78 -0.13
CA LEU A 131 -16.57 -7.29 0.77
C LEU A 131 -17.15 -8.35 1.71
N PRO A 132 -16.43 -9.46 1.95
CA PRO A 132 -16.87 -10.48 2.88
C PRO A 132 -17.07 -9.91 4.30
N LYS A 133 -17.92 -10.56 5.09
CA LYS A 133 -18.30 -10.09 6.44
C LYS A 133 -17.13 -9.91 7.41
N GLY A 134 -16.01 -10.59 7.16
CA GLY A 134 -14.77 -10.44 7.95
C GLY A 134 -13.94 -9.19 7.60
N ALA A 135 -14.32 -8.42 6.58
CA ALA A 135 -13.62 -7.19 6.23
C ALA A 135 -13.84 -6.12 7.31
N THR A 136 -12.74 -5.60 7.83
CA THR A 136 -12.75 -4.50 8.81
C THR A 136 -13.11 -3.17 8.13
N ALA A 137 -13.45 -2.16 8.93
CA ALA A 137 -13.62 -0.80 8.40
C ALA A 137 -12.33 -0.28 7.74
N ARG A 138 -11.17 -0.71 8.23
CA ARG A 138 -9.85 -0.35 7.69
C ARG A 138 -9.62 -0.94 6.30
N HIS A 139 -10.01 -2.20 6.07
CA HIS A 139 -9.97 -2.81 4.73
C HIS A 139 -10.88 -2.09 3.74
N ARG A 140 -12.11 -1.73 4.16
CA ARG A 140 -13.05 -0.93 3.35
C ARG A 140 -12.43 0.41 2.93
N GLN A 141 -11.92 1.17 3.91
CA GLN A 141 -11.27 2.45 3.65
C GLN A 141 -10.04 2.32 2.74
N GLY A 142 -9.23 1.27 2.93
CA GLY A 142 -8.07 1.00 2.10
C GLY A 142 -8.42 0.74 0.64
N ARG A 143 -9.46 -0.07 0.40
CA ARG A 143 -10.01 -0.29 -0.94
C ARG A 143 -10.51 1.02 -1.55
N ASP A 144 -11.39 1.72 -0.84
CA ASP A 144 -12.04 2.93 -1.37
C ASP A 144 -11.01 4.03 -1.66
N ALA A 145 -9.95 4.13 -0.85
CA ALA A 145 -8.84 5.04 -1.09
C ALA A 145 -8.03 4.66 -2.34
N ALA A 146 -7.69 3.37 -2.51
CA ALA A 146 -6.99 2.90 -3.70
C ALA A 146 -7.83 3.11 -4.98
N VAL A 147 -9.11 2.74 -4.94
CA VAL A 147 -10.05 2.92 -6.06
C VAL A 147 -10.21 4.40 -6.37
N GLY A 148 -10.45 5.24 -5.36
CA GLY A 148 -10.58 6.69 -5.54
C GLY A 148 -9.33 7.32 -6.15
N ALA A 149 -8.14 6.93 -5.69
CA ALA A 149 -6.89 7.43 -6.24
C ALA A 149 -6.72 7.05 -7.73
N ILE A 150 -6.86 5.77 -8.06
CA ILE A 150 -6.66 5.29 -9.44
C ILE A 150 -7.74 5.85 -10.39
N THR A 151 -9.01 5.85 -9.99
CA THR A 151 -10.13 6.28 -10.84
C THR A 151 -10.25 7.79 -11.01
N SER A 152 -9.62 8.60 -10.13
CA SER A 152 -9.62 10.05 -10.25
C SER A 152 -8.42 10.63 -11.01
N LEU A 153 -7.32 9.89 -11.11
CA LEU A 153 -6.12 10.32 -11.82
C LEU A 153 -6.33 10.34 -13.33
N SER A 154 -6.05 11.48 -13.97
CA SER A 154 -5.95 11.54 -15.42
C SER A 154 -4.72 10.76 -15.91
N TRP A 155 -4.73 10.34 -17.18
CA TRP A 155 -3.58 9.66 -17.80
C TRP A 155 -2.26 10.43 -17.62
N ARG A 156 -2.30 11.77 -17.74
CA ARG A 156 -1.11 12.62 -17.56
C ARG A 156 -0.57 12.59 -16.14
N GLU A 157 -1.45 12.63 -15.14
CA GLU A 157 -1.04 12.57 -13.72
C GLU A 157 -0.56 11.15 -13.36
N ALA A 158 -1.15 10.11 -13.95
CA ALA A 158 -0.69 8.74 -13.80
C ALA A 158 0.71 8.55 -14.42
N GLN A 159 1.00 9.17 -15.56
CA GLN A 159 2.34 9.13 -16.16
C GLN A 159 3.39 9.77 -15.25
N GLU A 160 3.10 10.95 -14.69
CA GLU A 160 3.97 11.61 -13.71
C GLU A 160 4.22 10.71 -12.48
N ALA A 161 3.23 9.89 -12.10
CA ALA A 161 3.35 8.90 -11.03
C ALA A 161 4.33 7.76 -11.34
N PHE A 162 4.30 7.24 -12.56
CA PHE A 162 5.14 6.11 -12.95
C PHE A 162 6.62 6.48 -13.00
N ASP A 163 6.93 7.76 -13.24
CA ASP A 163 8.27 8.32 -13.15
C ASP A 163 8.75 8.56 -11.70
N ASP A 164 7.84 8.51 -10.71
CA ASP A 164 8.19 8.78 -9.32
C ASP A 164 8.86 7.55 -8.66
N PRO A 165 10.10 7.67 -8.15
CA PRO A 165 10.85 6.55 -7.60
C PRO A 165 10.35 6.09 -6.22
N SER A 166 9.44 6.83 -5.57
CA SER A 166 8.94 6.47 -4.24
C SER A 166 7.98 5.28 -4.28
N GLY A 167 7.47 4.92 -5.47
CA GLY A 167 6.47 3.86 -5.62
C GLY A 167 5.16 4.19 -4.92
N ARG A 168 4.90 5.48 -4.65
CA ARG A 168 3.68 5.93 -4.01
C ARG A 168 2.58 6.15 -5.02
N VAL A 169 1.37 5.77 -4.65
CA VAL A 169 0.19 6.07 -5.47
C VAL A 169 -0.11 7.57 -5.30
N PRO A 170 -0.14 8.36 -6.38
CA PRO A 170 -0.40 9.79 -6.29
C PRO A 170 -1.77 10.08 -5.69
N GLY A 171 -1.86 11.18 -4.96
CA GLY A 171 -3.09 11.63 -4.33
C GLY A 171 -3.46 10.89 -3.04
N LEU A 172 -2.75 9.81 -2.69
CA LEU A 172 -2.93 9.14 -1.40
C LEU A 172 -2.08 9.80 -0.31
N SER A 173 -2.70 10.01 0.85
CA SER A 173 -1.98 10.34 2.09
C SER A 173 -1.18 9.12 2.58
N ASP A 174 -0.19 9.33 3.46
CA ASP A 174 0.56 8.22 4.09
C ASP A 174 -0.38 7.21 4.79
N ASP A 175 -1.41 7.72 5.47
CA ASP A 175 -2.38 6.90 6.18
C ASP A 175 -3.25 6.10 5.21
N ASP A 176 -3.74 6.72 4.14
CA ASP A 176 -4.54 6.01 3.14
C ASP A 176 -3.71 5.00 2.34
N GLN A 177 -2.44 5.30 2.09
CA GLN A 177 -1.53 4.36 1.46
C GLN A 177 -1.27 3.13 2.36
N ALA A 178 -1.15 3.32 3.68
CA ALA A 178 -1.04 2.22 4.62
C ALA A 178 -2.31 1.36 4.64
N LYS A 179 -3.51 1.98 4.63
CA LYS A 179 -4.78 1.24 4.55
C LYS A 179 -4.93 0.49 3.23
N ALA A 180 -4.57 1.10 2.10
CA ALA A 180 -4.61 0.46 0.79
C ALA A 180 -3.71 -0.78 0.76
N SER A 181 -2.47 -0.65 1.27
CA SER A 181 -1.52 -1.76 1.39
C SER A 181 -2.07 -2.89 2.27
N GLU A 182 -2.69 -2.56 3.39
CA GLU A 182 -3.31 -3.53 4.29
C GLU A 182 -4.50 -4.24 3.62
N PHE A 183 -5.34 -3.50 2.88
CA PHE A 183 -6.43 -4.07 2.10
C PHE A 183 -5.91 -5.09 1.07
N PHE A 184 -4.88 -4.77 0.29
CA PHE A 184 -4.33 -5.69 -0.70
C PHE A 184 -3.63 -6.89 -0.07
N ALA A 185 -2.93 -6.71 1.06
CA ALA A 185 -2.32 -7.81 1.79
C ALA A 185 -3.37 -8.77 2.37
N TRP A 186 -4.47 -8.23 2.89
CA TRP A 186 -5.60 -9.03 3.36
C TRP A 186 -6.33 -9.71 2.19
N SER A 187 -6.59 -9.00 1.10
CA SER A 187 -7.33 -9.53 -0.03
C SER A 187 -6.58 -10.66 -0.75
N GLY A 188 -5.24 -10.57 -0.82
CA GLY A 188 -4.39 -11.67 -1.30
C GLY A 188 -4.52 -12.96 -0.47
N GLN A 189 -4.72 -12.85 0.85
CA GLN A 189 -4.99 -14.01 1.72
C GLN A 189 -6.41 -14.56 1.53
N GLN A 190 -7.37 -13.68 1.24
CA GLN A 190 -8.75 -14.07 0.98
C GLN A 190 -8.92 -14.72 -0.40
N CYS A 191 -8.09 -14.35 -1.38
CA CYS A 191 -8.19 -14.77 -2.77
C CYS A 191 -6.90 -15.47 -3.25
N PRO A 192 -6.48 -16.59 -2.65
CA PRO A 192 -5.21 -17.27 -3.01
C PRO A 192 -5.19 -17.74 -4.47
N SER A 193 -6.35 -18.07 -5.05
CA SER A 193 -6.49 -18.45 -6.45
C SER A 193 -6.05 -17.34 -7.41
N VAL A 194 -6.28 -16.08 -7.04
CA VAL A 194 -5.97 -14.90 -7.87
C VAL A 194 -4.46 -14.67 -7.96
N LEU A 195 -3.71 -15.00 -6.90
CA LEU A 195 -2.25 -14.87 -6.87
C LEU A 195 -1.51 -16.05 -7.52
N GLY A 196 -2.24 -17.04 -8.06
CA GLY A 196 -1.63 -18.27 -8.58
C GLY A 196 -0.92 -19.11 -7.50
N THR A 197 -1.15 -18.80 -6.22
CA THR A 197 -0.65 -19.58 -5.07
C THR A 197 -1.62 -20.72 -4.69
N GLY A 198 -2.74 -20.83 -5.39
CA GLY A 198 -3.66 -21.95 -5.32
C GLY A 198 -3.04 -23.23 -5.89
N ASP A 199 -2.35 -23.95 -5.00
CA ASP A 199 -2.25 -25.41 -4.97
C ASP A 199 -1.44 -26.12 -6.08
N PRO A 200 -0.15 -26.46 -5.84
CA PRO A 200 0.56 -27.46 -6.63
C PRO A 200 0.14 -28.92 -6.32
N GLU A 201 -0.84 -29.19 -5.43
CA GLU A 201 -1.20 -30.56 -5.04
C GLU A 201 -2.08 -31.30 -6.06
N GLY A 202 -2.25 -30.72 -7.25
CA GLY A 202 -2.90 -31.38 -8.39
C GLY A 202 -2.00 -32.25 -9.27
N SER A 203 -0.73 -32.50 -8.96
CA SER A 203 0.18 -33.21 -9.89
C SER A 203 1.21 -34.16 -9.27
N VAL A 204 0.80 -35.08 -8.39
CA VAL A 204 1.48 -36.40 -8.30
C VAL A 204 0.46 -37.49 -7.95
N THR A 205 -0.28 -37.98 -8.95
CA THR A 205 -0.72 -39.38 -8.95
C THR A 205 0.27 -40.14 -9.81
N THR A 206 1.31 -40.68 -9.16
CA THR A 206 2.16 -41.71 -9.75
C THR A 206 1.29 -42.95 -9.94
N GLN A 207 1.01 -43.28 -11.19
CA GLN A 207 0.37 -44.54 -11.59
C GLN A 207 1.42 -45.62 -11.81
#